data_AF-A0A284R6N7-F1
#
_entry.id   AF-A0A284R6N7-F1
#
_cell.length_a   1.000
_cell.length_b   1.000
_cell.length_c   1.000
_cell.angle_alpha   90.00
_cell.angle_beta   90.00
_cell.angle_gamma   90.00
#
_symmetry.space_group_name_H-M   'P 1'
#
loop_
_entity.id
_entity.type
_entity.pdbx_description
1 polymer ?
#
loop_
_entity_poly.entity_id
_entity_poly.type
_entity_poly.pdbx_seq_one_letter_code
_entity_poly.pdbx_strand_id
1 'polypeptide(L)'
;MASTEASNVANSLAPDTMNLLQDSTSGSLSFQASSSVTPSKNAISDKDLSWSQFSYAFSWFLRAIGSANWPEKTVEMFATMFLNLTLHPFRQCSNGETSLLVYADETRRQWHRDIEGGKSGPNLSEIVGERLENISNDLHDQTKMSSPTTPAPSGILSTFVPPKSLCVEPENSGFCPYT
;
A
#
# COMPACT_ATOMS: atom_id res chain seq x y z
N MET A 1 16.36 8.68 3.66
CA MET A 1 16.59 7.30 3.17
C MET A 1 15.25 6.59 3.07
N ALA A 2 14.54 6.75 1.96
CA ALA A 2 13.30 6.03 1.66
C ALA A 2 13.03 6.18 0.16
N SER A 3 13.49 5.21 -0.65
CA SER A 3 13.16 5.14 -2.09
C SER A 3 13.43 3.74 -2.65
N THR A 4 13.07 2.71 -1.88
CA THR A 4 13.45 1.32 -2.20
C THR A 4 12.44 0.64 -3.13
N GLU A 5 11.20 1.11 -3.22
CA GLU A 5 10.15 0.31 -3.90
C GLU A 5 9.92 0.64 -5.36
N ALA A 6 10.04 1.91 -5.79
CA ALA A 6 10.04 2.21 -7.23
C ALA A 6 11.27 1.58 -7.92
N SER A 7 12.38 1.42 -7.19
CA SER A 7 13.64 0.85 -7.71
C SER A 7 13.57 -0.66 -8.01
N ASN A 8 12.72 -1.43 -7.32
CA ASN A 8 12.72 -2.89 -7.48
C ASN A 8 11.84 -3.41 -8.62
N VAL A 9 10.92 -2.59 -9.16
CA VAL A 9 10.10 -3.00 -10.31
C VAL A 9 10.94 -3.08 -11.60
N ALA A 10 11.98 -2.25 -11.74
CA ALA A 10 12.92 -2.33 -12.86
C ALA A 10 13.58 -3.72 -12.96
N ASN A 11 13.81 -4.39 -11.82
CA ASN A 11 14.47 -5.70 -11.80
C ASN A 11 13.52 -6.89 -12.08
N SER A 12 12.21 -6.66 -12.13
CA SER A 12 11.19 -7.71 -12.32
C SER A 12 10.49 -7.66 -13.69
N LEU A 13 10.95 -6.80 -14.60
CA LEU A 13 10.43 -6.76 -15.97
C LEU A 13 11.09 -7.87 -16.79
N ALA A 14 10.29 -8.56 -17.62
CA ALA A 14 10.79 -9.57 -18.55
C ALA A 14 11.98 -9.00 -19.37
N PRO A 15 13.05 -9.78 -19.59
CA PRO A 15 14.30 -9.30 -20.19
C PRO A 15 14.11 -8.64 -21.57
N ASP A 16 12.99 -8.90 -22.24
CA ASP A 16 12.69 -8.42 -23.59
C ASP A 16 11.88 -7.12 -23.64
N THR A 17 11.56 -6.52 -22.49
CA THR A 17 10.85 -5.23 -22.45
C THR A 17 11.83 -4.09 -22.70
N MET A 18 11.57 -3.26 -23.72
CA MET A 18 12.38 -2.10 -24.07
C MET A 18 11.58 -0.80 -23.99
N ASN A 19 12.21 0.26 -23.48
CA ASN A 19 11.70 1.62 -23.51
C ASN A 19 12.28 2.39 -24.69
N LEU A 20 11.49 3.30 -25.26
CA LEU A 20 11.92 4.23 -26.29
C LEU A 20 12.42 5.52 -25.63
N LEU A 21 13.69 5.86 -25.83
CA LEU A 21 14.31 7.09 -25.37
C LEU A 21 14.53 8.02 -26.57
N GLN A 22 14.18 9.29 -26.40
CA GLN A 22 14.51 10.33 -27.38
C GLN A 22 15.63 11.21 -26.82
N ASP A 23 16.70 11.37 -27.59
CA ASP A 23 17.72 12.38 -27.28
C ASP A 23 17.19 13.76 -27.65
N SER A 24 17.02 14.63 -26.65
CA SER A 24 16.53 16.00 -26.82
C SER A 24 17.42 16.87 -27.72
N THR A 25 18.69 16.49 -27.93
CA THR A 25 19.65 17.29 -28.71
C THR A 25 19.71 16.87 -30.17
N SER A 26 19.81 15.56 -30.45
CA SER A 26 19.86 15.04 -31.82
C SER A 26 18.49 14.65 -32.40
N GLY A 27 17.46 14.53 -31.56
CA GLY A 27 16.16 13.98 -31.93
C GLY A 27 16.17 12.48 -32.19
N SER A 28 17.31 11.81 -32.01
CA SER A 28 17.47 10.38 -32.24
C SER A 28 16.66 9.55 -31.25
N LEU A 29 16.13 8.43 -31.72
CA LEU A 29 15.39 7.46 -30.92
C LEU A 29 16.28 6.24 -30.65
N SER A 30 16.38 5.83 -29.39
CA SER A 30 17.07 4.61 -28.99
C SER A 30 16.17 3.72 -28.14
N PHE A 31 16.41 2.42 -28.19
CA PHE A 31 15.76 1.47 -27.31
C PHE A 31 16.69 1.15 -26.13
N GLN A 32 16.13 1.16 -24.93
CA GLN A 32 16.85 0.83 -23.72
C GLN A 32 16.09 -0.24 -22.94
N ALA A 33 16.79 -1.27 -22.45
CA ALA A 33 16.16 -2.31 -21.63
C ALA A 33 15.43 -1.70 -20.44
N SER A 34 14.20 -2.12 -20.19
CA SER A 34 13.37 -1.51 -19.13
C SER A 34 13.95 -1.68 -17.73
N SER A 35 14.80 -2.69 -17.52
CA SER A 35 15.57 -2.88 -16.30
C SER A 35 16.60 -1.79 -16.01
N SER A 36 16.95 -0.98 -17.01
CA SER A 36 17.91 0.12 -16.86
C SER A 36 17.25 1.49 -16.76
N VAL A 37 15.91 1.55 -16.77
CA VAL A 37 15.17 2.79 -16.52
C VAL A 37 15.04 3.01 -15.02
N THR A 38 15.56 4.15 -14.57
CA THR A 38 15.39 4.59 -13.19
C THR A 38 14.03 5.27 -13.03
N PRO A 39 13.30 5.00 -11.95
CA PRO A 39 12.06 5.72 -11.65
C PRO A 39 12.29 7.23 -11.57
N SER A 40 11.22 7.99 -11.81
CA SER A 40 11.24 9.42 -11.56
C SER A 40 11.71 9.71 -10.13
N LYS A 41 12.52 10.76 -9.95
CA LYS A 41 12.94 11.25 -8.62
C LYS A 41 11.76 11.62 -7.72
N ASN A 42 10.59 11.85 -8.32
CA ASN A 42 9.34 12.20 -7.64
C ASN A 42 8.39 11.00 -7.48
N ALA A 43 8.78 9.79 -7.90
CA ALA A 43 7.96 8.61 -7.70
C ALA A 43 7.90 8.25 -6.22
N ILE A 44 6.68 8.20 -5.67
CA ILE A 44 6.40 7.82 -4.28
C ILE A 44 5.77 6.43 -4.32
N SER A 45 6.13 5.56 -3.37
CA SER A 45 5.50 4.24 -3.26
C SER A 45 4.07 4.36 -2.76
N ASP A 46 3.19 3.45 -3.19
CA ASP A 46 1.77 3.42 -2.77
C ASP A 46 1.64 3.39 -1.24
N LYS A 47 2.52 2.67 -0.55
CA LYS A 47 2.55 2.59 0.92
C LYS A 47 2.94 3.89 1.63
N ASP A 48 3.62 4.81 0.92
CA ASP A 48 4.13 6.07 1.44
C ASP A 48 3.23 7.26 1.02
N LEU A 49 2.12 7.00 0.32
CA LEU A 49 1.15 8.02 -0.04
C LEU A 49 0.37 8.50 1.18
N SER A 50 -0.12 9.74 1.14
CA SER A 50 -1.22 10.12 2.04
C SER A 50 -2.51 9.43 1.60
N TRP A 51 -3.43 9.20 2.54
CA TRP A 51 -4.73 8.60 2.23
C TRP A 51 -5.50 9.35 1.13
N SER A 52 -5.42 10.69 1.13
CA SER A 52 -6.04 11.52 0.09
C SER A 52 -5.42 11.29 -1.30
N GLN A 53 -4.09 11.16 -1.39
CA GLN A 53 -3.40 10.87 -2.65
C GLN A 53 -3.76 9.48 -3.16
N PHE A 54 -3.80 8.50 -2.28
CA PHE A 54 -4.20 7.13 -2.58
C PHE A 54 -5.64 7.05 -3.11
N SER A 55 -6.58 7.68 -2.41
CA SER A 55 -7.99 7.74 -2.82
C SER A 55 -8.16 8.39 -4.20
N TYR A 56 -7.40 9.45 -4.47
CA TYR A 56 -7.36 10.09 -5.78
C TYR A 56 -6.75 9.17 -6.85
N ALA A 57 -5.60 8.56 -6.56
CA ALA A 57 -4.88 7.68 -7.48
C ALA A 57 -5.71 6.47 -7.92
N PHE A 58 -6.48 5.87 -7.01
CA PHE A 58 -7.30 4.70 -7.33
C PHE A 58 -8.46 4.99 -8.27
N SER A 59 -9.06 6.17 -8.18
CA SER A 59 -10.07 6.61 -9.16
C SER A 59 -9.48 6.64 -10.57
N TRP A 60 -8.23 7.14 -10.70
CA TRP A 60 -7.50 7.15 -11.97
C TRP A 60 -7.07 5.76 -12.43
N PHE A 61 -6.64 4.92 -11.50
CA PHE A 61 -6.27 3.53 -11.79
C PHE A 61 -7.46 2.75 -12.35
N LEU A 62 -8.63 2.81 -11.72
CA LEU A 62 -9.85 2.14 -12.22
C LEU A 62 -10.22 2.62 -13.63
N ARG A 63 -10.14 3.93 -13.88
CA ARG A 63 -10.36 4.49 -15.22
C ARG A 63 -9.35 3.96 -16.24
N ALA A 64 -8.08 3.85 -15.84
CA ALA A 64 -7.01 3.37 -16.70
C ALA A 64 -7.18 1.89 -17.07
N ILE A 65 -7.45 1.01 -16.09
CA ILE A 65 -7.65 -0.42 -16.37
C ILE A 65 -8.92 -0.67 -17.20
N GLY A 66 -9.98 0.12 -16.98
CA GLY A 66 -11.19 0.08 -17.80
C GLY A 66 -10.90 0.51 -19.24
N SER A 67 -10.13 1.59 -19.44
CA SER A 67 -9.72 2.07 -20.77
C SER A 67 -8.75 1.11 -21.47
N ALA A 68 -7.97 0.34 -20.70
CA ALA A 68 -7.08 -0.71 -21.18
C ALA A 68 -7.81 -2.04 -21.48
N ASN A 69 -9.15 -2.04 -21.42
CA ASN A 69 -9.98 -3.18 -21.79
C ASN A 69 -9.71 -4.43 -20.93
N TRP A 70 -9.32 -4.24 -19.66
CA TRP A 70 -9.20 -5.34 -18.71
C TRP A 70 -10.54 -6.06 -18.53
N PRO A 71 -10.54 -7.36 -18.17
CA PRO A 71 -11.77 -8.09 -17.93
C PRO A 71 -12.64 -7.38 -16.89
N GLU A 72 -13.94 -7.24 -17.18
CA GLU A 72 -14.89 -6.51 -16.31
C GLU A 72 -14.86 -7.02 -14.87
N LYS A 73 -14.80 -8.35 -14.69
CA LYS A 73 -14.65 -8.99 -13.37
C LYS A 73 -13.40 -8.54 -12.63
N THR A 74 -12.29 -8.31 -13.33
CA THR A 74 -11.05 -7.81 -12.72
C THR A 74 -11.20 -6.36 -12.30
N VAL A 75 -11.84 -5.53 -13.14
CA VAL A 75 -12.11 -4.12 -12.80
C VAL A 75 -13.04 -4.02 -11.59
N GLU A 76 -14.11 -4.81 -11.55
CA GLU A 76 -15.06 -4.89 -10.44
C GLU A 76 -14.39 -5.37 -9.14
N MET A 77 -13.53 -6.39 -9.23
CA MET A 77 -12.74 -6.87 -8.10
C MET A 77 -11.86 -5.77 -7.50
N PHE A 78 -11.12 -5.02 -8.34
CA PHE A 78 -10.32 -3.90 -7.86
C PHE A 78 -11.19 -2.79 -7.26
N ALA A 79 -12.31 -2.44 -7.90
CA ALA A 79 -13.24 -1.44 -7.39
C ALA A 79 -13.79 -1.83 -6.01
N THR A 80 -14.16 -3.08 -5.84
CA THR A 80 -14.68 -3.64 -4.58
C THR A 80 -13.60 -3.63 -3.50
N MET A 81 -12.37 -4.04 -3.82
CA MET A 81 -11.24 -3.96 -2.90
C MET A 81 -11.05 -2.52 -2.39
N PHE A 82 -11.02 -1.53 -3.28
CA PHE A 82 -10.81 -0.13 -2.89
C PHE A 82 -11.96 0.43 -2.04
N LEU A 83 -13.20 0.06 -2.36
CA LEU A 83 -14.35 0.43 -1.56
C LEU A 83 -14.25 -0.16 -0.15
N ASN A 84 -13.93 -1.46 -0.05
CA ASN A 84 -13.79 -2.15 1.22
C ASN A 84 -12.66 -1.56 2.06
N LEU A 85 -11.53 -1.19 1.46
CA LEU A 85 -10.45 -0.49 2.16
C LEU A 85 -10.88 0.88 2.68
N THR A 86 -11.70 1.59 1.90
CA THR A 86 -12.18 2.94 2.25
C THR A 86 -13.15 2.93 3.41
N LEU A 87 -14.01 1.91 3.47
CA LEU A 87 -15.03 1.74 4.50
C LEU A 87 -14.54 0.90 5.69
N HIS A 88 -13.30 0.41 5.66
CA HIS A 88 -12.81 -0.51 6.67
C HIS A 88 -12.72 0.15 8.06
N PRO A 89 -13.27 -0.45 9.13
CA PRO A 89 -13.24 0.12 10.48
C PRO A 89 -11.81 0.39 10.99
N PHE A 90 -10.84 -0.43 10.56
CA PHE A 90 -9.43 -0.29 10.92
C PHE A 90 -8.83 1.07 10.55
N ARG A 91 -9.47 1.80 9.63
CA ARG A 91 -9.06 3.16 9.25
C ARG A 91 -9.09 4.14 10.43
N GLN A 92 -9.98 3.92 11.41
CA GLN A 92 -10.10 4.76 12.60
C GLN A 92 -9.07 4.44 13.69
N CYS A 93 -8.32 3.35 13.54
CA CYS A 93 -7.29 2.94 14.49
C CYS A 93 -6.03 3.82 14.39
N SER A 94 -5.19 3.78 15.43
CA SER A 94 -3.84 4.36 15.37
C SER A 94 -3.03 3.65 14.27
N ASN A 95 -2.41 4.41 13.37
CA ASN A 95 -1.76 3.91 12.14
C ASN A 95 -2.70 3.17 11.16
N GLY A 96 -4.02 3.33 11.30
CA GLY A 96 -5.02 2.62 10.50
C GLY A 96 -4.88 2.87 9.00
N GLU A 97 -4.80 4.15 8.61
CA GLU A 97 -4.60 4.54 7.21
C GLU A 97 -3.29 3.97 6.64
N THR A 98 -2.16 4.09 7.35
CA THR A 98 -0.87 3.55 6.92
C THR A 98 -0.90 2.02 6.76
N SER A 99 -1.55 1.31 7.69
CA SER A 99 -1.67 -0.15 7.64
C SER A 99 -2.48 -0.60 6.41
N LEU A 100 -3.57 0.11 6.11
CA LEU A 100 -4.40 -0.15 4.93
C LEU A 100 -3.66 0.16 3.62
N LEU A 101 -2.82 1.20 3.59
CA LEU A 101 -1.99 1.52 2.42
C LEU A 101 -0.96 0.43 2.14
N VAL A 102 -0.25 -0.04 3.17
CA VAL A 102 0.69 -1.17 3.06
C VAL A 102 -0.03 -2.42 2.60
N TYR A 103 -1.19 -2.74 3.20
CA TYR A 103 -1.99 -3.89 2.78
C TYR A 103 -2.37 -3.82 1.30
N ALA A 104 -2.86 -2.67 0.84
CA ALA A 104 -3.28 -2.49 -0.55
C ALA A 104 -2.11 -2.63 -1.53
N ASP A 105 -0.97 -2.05 -1.19
CA ASP A 105 0.26 -2.13 -1.97
C ASP A 105 0.75 -3.58 -2.11
N GLU A 106 0.92 -4.29 -0.98
CA GLU A 106 1.42 -5.65 -1.02
C GLU A 106 0.45 -6.63 -1.70
N THR A 107 -0.86 -6.44 -1.49
CA THR A 107 -1.91 -7.27 -2.08
C THR A 107 -1.97 -7.10 -3.60
N ARG A 108 -1.89 -5.86 -4.10
CA ARG A 108 -1.77 -5.57 -5.53
C ARG A 108 -0.52 -6.18 -6.14
N ARG A 109 0.64 -6.00 -5.49
CA ARG A 109 1.91 -6.57 -6.01
C ARG A 109 1.87 -8.09 -6.05
N GLN A 110 1.30 -8.73 -5.03
CA GLN A 110 1.15 -10.18 -5.00
C GLN A 110 0.25 -10.66 -6.15
N TRP A 111 -0.88 -9.99 -6.37
CA TRP A 111 -1.77 -10.31 -7.48
C TRP A 111 -1.07 -10.24 -8.84
N HIS A 112 -0.29 -9.18 -9.10
CA HIS A 112 0.48 -9.05 -10.33
C HIS A 112 1.50 -10.19 -10.50
N ARG A 113 2.26 -10.51 -9.44
CA ARG A 113 3.22 -11.62 -9.47
C ARG A 113 2.58 -12.98 -9.75
N ASP A 114 1.40 -13.24 -9.17
CA ASP A 114 0.70 -14.51 -9.39
C ASP A 114 0.19 -14.64 -10.83
N ILE A 115 -0.32 -13.55 -11.42
CA ILE A 115 -0.71 -13.51 -12.83
C ILE A 115 0.50 -13.71 -13.76
N GLU A 116 1.61 -13.02 -13.50
CA GLU A 116 2.86 -13.19 -14.27
C GLU A 116 3.42 -14.61 -14.17
N GLY A 117 3.26 -15.26 -13.01
CA GLY A 117 3.62 -16.67 -12.79
C GLY A 117 2.67 -17.67 -13.44
N GLY A 118 1.66 -17.22 -14.20
CA GLY A 118 0.68 -18.07 -14.89
C GLY A 118 -0.40 -18.67 -13.97
N LYS A 119 -0.55 -18.16 -12.74
CA LYS A 119 -1.63 -18.58 -11.84
C LYS A 119 -2.87 -17.70 -12.07
N SER A 120 -4.03 -18.19 -11.65
CA SER A 120 -5.20 -17.33 -11.52
C SER A 120 -4.97 -16.36 -10.36
N GLY A 121 -5.07 -15.06 -10.63
CA GLY A 121 -4.95 -14.03 -9.59
C GLY A 121 -6.02 -14.22 -8.52
N PRO A 122 -5.67 -14.12 -7.22
CA PRO A 122 -6.64 -14.27 -6.15
C PRO A 122 -7.69 -13.16 -6.20
N ASN A 123 -8.89 -13.42 -5.69
CA ASN A 123 -9.91 -12.40 -5.56
C ASN A 123 -9.51 -11.41 -4.46
N LEU A 124 -9.27 -10.15 -4.83
CA LEU A 124 -8.81 -9.10 -3.90
C LEU A 124 -9.95 -8.36 -3.19
N SER A 125 -11.21 -8.68 -3.52
CA SER A 125 -12.38 -7.96 -2.98
C SER A 125 -12.49 -8.11 -1.47
N GLU A 126 -12.08 -9.26 -0.93
CA GLU A 126 -12.13 -9.55 0.50
C GLU A 126 -10.83 -9.14 1.19
N ILE A 127 -10.95 -8.40 2.30
CA ILE A 127 -9.81 -8.01 3.11
C ILE A 127 -9.48 -9.13 4.08
N VAL A 128 -8.26 -9.64 3.98
CA VAL A 128 -7.75 -10.69 4.88
C VAL A 128 -7.33 -10.03 6.20
N GLY A 129 -8.18 -10.17 7.23
CA GLY A 129 -7.99 -9.54 8.54
C GLY A 129 -6.65 -9.90 9.20
N GLU A 130 -6.29 -11.18 9.23
CA GLU A 130 -5.01 -11.66 9.79
C GLU A 130 -3.80 -10.92 9.19
N ARG A 131 -3.81 -10.72 7.87
CA ARG A 131 -2.73 -10.02 7.19
C ARG A 131 -2.68 -8.54 7.57
N LEU A 132 -3.84 -7.89 7.66
CA LEU A 132 -3.93 -6.49 8.06
C LEU A 132 -3.46 -6.26 9.50
N GLU A 133 -3.81 -7.17 10.42
CA GLU A 133 -3.36 -7.14 11.81
C GLU A 133 -1.84 -7.30 11.92
N ASN A 134 -1.27 -8.26 11.19
CA ASN A 134 0.19 -8.45 11.16
C ASN A 134 0.93 -7.18 10.69
N ILE A 135 0.45 -6.55 9.61
CA ILE A 135 0.99 -5.28 9.11
C ILE A 135 0.93 -4.19 10.19
N SER A 136 -0.22 -4.06 10.86
CA SER A 136 -0.39 -3.06 11.92
C SER A 136 0.56 -3.27 13.10
N ASN A 137 0.76 -4.54 13.50
CA ASN A 137 1.67 -4.89 14.58
C ASN A 137 3.13 -4.56 14.21
N ASP A 138 3.54 -4.91 12.98
CA ASP A 138 4.88 -4.59 12.48
C ASP A 138 5.15 -3.09 12.47
N LEU A 139 4.17 -2.28 12.05
CA LEU A 139 4.27 -0.81 12.08
C LEU A 139 4.35 -0.26 13.51
N HIS A 140 3.61 -0.85 14.45
CA HIS A 140 3.69 -0.48 15.85
C HIS A 140 5.08 -0.75 16.43
N ASP A 141 5.68 -1.89 16.11
CA ASP A 141 6.99 -2.29 16.61
C ASP A 141 8.12 -1.43 16.01
N GLN A 142 8.03 -1.10 14.72
CA GLN A 142 8.96 -0.15 14.08
C GLN A 142 8.93 1.23 14.76
N THR A 143 7.73 1.71 15.14
CA THR A 143 7.57 2.99 15.82
C THR A 143 8.25 2.96 17.20
N LYS A 144 8.08 1.87 17.96
CA LYS A 144 8.73 1.67 19.29
C LYS A 144 10.25 1.61 19.20
N MET A 145 10.82 0.96 18.17
CA MET A 145 12.28 0.87 18.02
C MET A 145 12.93 2.18 17.55
N SER A 146 12.17 3.05 16.87
CA SER A 146 12.67 4.32 16.35
C SER A 146 12.78 5.45 17.39
N SER A 147 12.16 5.30 18.57
CA SER A 147 12.32 6.25 19.68
C SER A 147 13.59 5.91 20.49
N PRO A 148 14.61 6.80 20.54
CA PRO A 148 15.72 6.62 21.47
C PRO A 148 15.19 6.83 22.89
N THR A 149 15.26 5.79 23.72
CA THR A 149 15.13 5.91 25.17
C THR A 149 16.23 6.84 25.68
N THR A 150 15.92 8.13 25.77
CA THR A 150 16.71 9.07 26.56
C THR A 150 16.37 8.80 28.03
N PRO A 151 17.31 8.39 28.90
CA PRO A 151 17.02 8.34 30.32
C PRO A 151 16.81 9.78 30.82
N ALA A 152 15.57 10.10 31.19
CA ALA A 152 15.25 11.39 31.79
C ALA A 152 15.92 11.50 33.18
N PRO A 153 16.52 12.66 33.52
CA PRO A 153 17.06 12.88 34.84
C PRO A 153 15.94 12.96 35.88
N SER A 154 16.17 12.30 37.01
CA SER A 154 15.29 12.30 38.19
C SER A 154 14.91 13.71 38.62
N GLY A 155 13.61 14.02 38.66
CA GLY A 155 13.17 15.28 39.26
C GLY A 155 11.70 15.64 39.05
N ILE A 156 10.90 15.34 40.09
CA ILE A 156 9.65 16.00 40.52
C ILE A 156 8.34 15.45 39.90
N LEU A 157 7.49 14.94 40.81
CA LEU A 157 6.14 14.44 40.61
C LEU A 157 5.24 15.44 39.86
N SER A 158 4.58 14.97 38.81
CA SER A 158 3.26 15.47 38.42
C SER A 158 2.42 14.27 37.97
N THR A 159 1.45 13.89 38.80
CA THR A 159 0.49 12.83 38.52
C THR A 159 -0.46 13.30 37.42
N PHE A 160 -0.19 12.89 36.19
CA PHE A 160 -1.18 12.86 35.12
C PHE A 160 -1.40 11.40 34.74
N VAL A 161 -2.55 10.87 35.13
CA VAL A 161 -3.02 9.53 34.75
C VAL A 161 -3.80 9.69 33.44
N PRO A 162 -3.27 9.27 32.28
CA PRO A 162 -4.09 9.18 31.07
C PRO A 162 -5.07 8.01 31.19
N PRO A 163 -6.31 8.13 30.68
CA PRO A 163 -7.28 7.05 30.72
C PRO A 163 -6.81 5.88 29.86
N LYS A 164 -7.10 4.68 30.37
CA LYS A 164 -6.75 3.39 29.78
C LYS A 164 -7.21 3.28 28.32
N SER A 165 -6.29 2.75 27.52
CA SER A 165 -6.53 1.90 26.35
C SER A 165 -7.90 1.20 26.40
N LEU A 166 -8.67 1.38 25.34
CA LEU A 166 -9.74 0.49 24.92
C LEU A 166 -9.73 0.47 23.38
N CYS A 167 -8.70 -0.15 22.80
CA CYS A 167 -8.96 -0.91 21.58
C CYS A 167 -9.82 -2.09 22.05
N VAL A 168 -11.08 -2.09 21.63
CA VAL A 168 -12.00 -3.20 21.89
C VAL A 168 -11.54 -4.36 21.03
N GLU A 169 -10.97 -5.39 21.66
CA GLU A 169 -10.80 -6.73 21.10
C GLU A 169 -12.18 -7.25 20.65
N PRO A 170 -12.38 -7.73 19.42
CA PRO A 170 -13.59 -8.45 19.07
C PRO A 170 -13.41 -9.93 19.45
N GLU A 171 -13.62 -10.27 20.72
CA GLU A 171 -14.03 -11.63 21.03
C GLU A 171 -15.47 -11.83 20.55
N ASN A 172 -15.57 -12.47 19.40
CA ASN A 172 -16.57 -13.46 19.03
C ASN A 172 -18.07 -13.11 19.18
N SER A 173 -18.74 -13.28 18.04
CA SER A 173 -20.18 -13.50 17.86
C SER A 173 -21.12 -12.30 17.92
N GLY A 174 -21.77 -12.09 16.76
CA GLY A 174 -23.11 -11.53 16.71
C GLY A 174 -23.18 -10.06 16.32
N PHE A 175 -23.62 -9.82 15.08
CA PHE A 175 -24.57 -8.77 14.75
C PHE A 175 -24.26 -7.36 15.32
N CYS A 176 -23.74 -6.47 14.49
CA CYS A 176 -23.99 -5.03 14.68
C CYS A 176 -25.29 -4.68 13.93
N PRO A 177 -26.41 -4.40 14.62
CA PRO A 177 -27.62 -3.89 13.99
C PRO A 177 -27.56 -2.36 13.87
N TYR A 178 -28.44 -1.85 13.00
CA TYR A 178 -28.84 -0.46 12.77
C TYR A 178 -28.18 0.31 11.61
N THR A 179 -28.93 0.27 10.50
CA THR A 179 -29.45 1.41 9.69
C THR A 179 -28.52 2.57 9.36
#